data_AF-A0A402AM98-F1
#
_entry.id   AF-A0A402AM98-F1
#
_cell.length_a   1.000
_cell.length_b   1.000
_cell.length_c   1.000
_cell.angle_alpha   90.00
_cell.angle_beta   90.00
_cell.angle_gamma   90.00
#
_symmetry.space_group_name_H-M   'P 1'
#
loop_
_entity.id
_entity.type
_entity.pdbx_description
1 polymer ?
#
loop_
_entity_poly.entity_id
_entity_poly.type
_entity_poly.pdbx_seq_one_letter_code
_entity_poly.pdbx_strand_id
1 'polypeptide(L)'
;MVDTPFRHRVLLGWINDISTIARKGKRWPIIDLDEQTLRDYRELFPILKQWGFDTVAIWGLFISHSWEPDIEHSISEERKRAIHKLLEMAHAQGIRVLGGLGLYSWGFEEIIRVHPEVARDEGRFCWGSFVANNGVAMCYNTEHSKVWQRKVIDFMGEFPLMALRYSPPIRGDVLVSTAKRWERWSTMRP
;
A
#
# COMPACT_ATOMS: atom_id res chain seq x y z
N MET A 1 33.45 -7.46 18.30
CA MET A 1 32.67 -7.36 17.04
C MET A 1 31.50 -6.44 17.34
N VAL A 2 31.36 -5.34 16.60
CA VAL A 2 30.24 -4.41 16.78
C VAL A 2 29.03 -5.07 16.12
N ASP A 3 28.06 -5.46 16.95
CA ASP A 3 26.77 -5.97 16.54
C ASP A 3 26.09 -4.90 15.67
N THR A 4 25.86 -5.16 14.38
CA THR A 4 25.30 -4.15 13.47
C THR A 4 23.78 -4.06 13.70
N PRO A 5 23.22 -3.08 14.43
CA PRO A 5 21.88 -3.26 15.02
C PRO A 5 20.72 -3.02 14.06
N PHE A 6 20.95 -2.60 12.82
CA PHE A 6 19.90 -2.39 11.83
C PHE A 6 20.36 -2.83 10.44
N ARG A 7 19.80 -3.95 9.95
CA ARG A 7 20.14 -4.52 8.63
C ARG A 7 19.52 -3.76 7.45
N HIS A 8 18.43 -3.04 7.70
CA HIS A 8 17.65 -2.35 6.66
C HIS A 8 17.30 -0.93 7.10
N ARG A 9 17.45 0.03 6.20
CA ARG A 9 17.01 1.41 6.38
C ARG A 9 15.89 1.67 5.39
N VAL A 10 14.72 2.00 5.94
CA VAL A 10 13.47 2.09 5.20
C VAL A 10 12.95 3.52 5.24
N LEU A 11 12.68 4.12 4.09
CA LEU A 11 11.88 5.34 4.01
C LEU A 11 10.40 4.92 3.96
N LEU A 12 9.54 5.57 4.75
CA LEU A 12 8.10 5.30 4.79
C LEU A 12 7.33 6.60 4.49
N GLY A 13 6.37 6.55 3.57
CA GLY A 13 5.48 7.68 3.29
C GLY A 13 4.39 7.34 2.28
N TRP A 14 3.44 8.26 2.11
CA TRP A 14 2.55 8.26 0.95
C TRP A 14 3.28 8.69 -0.31
N ILE A 15 2.82 8.21 -1.45
CA ILE A 15 3.47 8.44 -2.75
C ILE A 15 3.71 9.93 -3.07
N ASN A 16 2.85 10.83 -2.59
CA ASN A 16 2.99 12.26 -2.78
C ASN A 16 3.60 13.02 -1.59
N ASP A 17 3.95 12.36 -0.49
CA ASP A 17 4.59 13.05 0.65
C ASP A 17 5.99 13.59 0.28
N ILE A 18 6.58 13.05 -0.78
CA ILE A 18 7.86 13.47 -1.36
C ILE A 18 7.72 14.51 -2.48
N SER A 19 6.49 14.91 -2.81
CA SER A 19 6.20 15.83 -3.92
C SER A 19 6.85 17.19 -3.67
N THR A 20 7.65 17.67 -4.62
CA THR A 20 8.27 19.00 -4.53
C THR A 20 7.30 20.14 -4.84
N ILE A 21 6.12 19.80 -5.35
CA ILE A 21 5.02 20.75 -5.63
C ILE A 21 3.84 20.47 -4.70
N ALA A 22 3.30 21.54 -4.11
CA ALA A 22 2.12 21.47 -3.27
C ALA A 22 0.87 21.05 -4.08
N ARG A 23 0.18 20.00 -3.62
CA ARG A 23 -1.03 19.46 -4.27
C ARG A 23 -2.29 20.06 -3.63
N LYS A 24 -2.66 21.27 -4.05
CA LYS A 24 -3.80 22.02 -3.49
C LYS A 24 -5.15 21.46 -3.94
N GLY A 25 -6.15 21.53 -3.06
CA GLY A 25 -7.56 21.26 -3.38
C GLY A 25 -7.94 19.78 -3.53
N LYS A 26 -7.05 18.85 -3.17
CA LYS A 26 -7.30 17.40 -3.25
C LYS A 26 -7.60 16.80 -1.88
N ARG A 27 -8.49 15.81 -1.85
CA ARG A 27 -8.76 14.99 -0.66
C ARG A 27 -7.53 14.13 -0.36
N TRP A 28 -7.10 14.13 0.90
CA TRP A 28 -6.02 13.25 1.37
C TRP A 28 -6.55 11.81 1.59
N PRO A 29 -5.78 10.76 1.28
CA PRO A 29 -4.43 10.80 0.72
C PRO A 29 -4.42 11.08 -0.78
N ILE A 30 -3.48 11.94 -1.18
CA ILE A 30 -3.24 12.26 -2.57
C ILE A 30 -2.30 11.19 -3.12
N ILE A 31 -2.67 10.59 -4.25
CA ILE A 31 -1.93 9.47 -4.84
C ILE A 31 -1.56 9.69 -6.31
N ASP A 32 -1.53 10.95 -6.75
CA ASP A 32 -1.14 11.32 -8.11
C ASP A 32 0.25 10.77 -8.45
N LEU A 33 0.31 9.96 -9.50
CA LEU A 33 1.55 9.43 -10.06
C LEU A 33 1.75 9.98 -11.47
N ASP A 34 1.90 11.30 -11.55
CA ASP A 34 2.18 12.03 -12.78
C ASP A 34 3.69 12.21 -13.01
N GLU A 35 4.07 12.87 -14.12
CA GLU A 35 5.48 13.06 -14.44
C GLU A 35 6.22 13.92 -13.40
N GLN A 36 5.54 14.81 -12.66
CA GLN A 36 6.18 15.52 -11.55
C GLN A 36 6.55 14.55 -10.41
N THR A 37 5.60 13.73 -9.94
CA THR A 37 5.89 12.73 -8.90
C THR A 37 6.98 11.76 -9.36
N LEU A 38 6.97 11.34 -10.63
CA LEU A 38 8.02 10.49 -11.20
C LEU A 38 9.39 11.17 -11.25
N ARG A 39 9.45 12.49 -11.54
CA ARG A 39 10.70 13.27 -11.44
C ARG A 39 11.21 13.33 -10.00
N ASP A 40 10.33 13.61 -9.04
CA ASP A 40 10.71 13.70 -7.62
C ASP A 40 11.31 12.36 -7.13
N TYR A 41 10.72 11.22 -7.49
CA TYR A 41 11.28 9.90 -7.18
C TYR A 41 12.61 9.62 -7.91
N ARG A 42 12.76 10.07 -9.16
CA ARG A 42 14.00 9.93 -9.93
C ARG A 42 15.17 10.64 -9.24
N GLU A 43 14.91 11.79 -8.63
CA GLU A 43 15.90 12.55 -7.85
C GLU A 43 16.12 11.96 -6.45
N LEU A 44 15.06 11.43 -5.82
CA LEU A 44 15.11 10.88 -4.46
C LEU A 44 15.89 9.55 -4.38
N PHE A 45 15.70 8.61 -5.32
CA PHE A 45 16.31 7.28 -5.19
C PHE A 45 17.85 7.29 -5.11
N PRO A 46 18.59 8.08 -5.93
CA PRO A 46 20.02 8.23 -5.77
C PRO A 46 20.44 8.77 -4.39
N ILE A 47 19.68 9.71 -3.83
CA ILE A 47 19.94 10.28 -2.49
C ILE A 47 19.74 9.21 -1.41
N LEU A 48 18.64 8.44 -1.49
CA LEU A 48 18.37 7.35 -0.57
C LEU A 48 19.50 6.31 -0.57
N LYS A 49 19.98 5.93 -1.76
CA LYS A 49 21.13 5.04 -1.92
C LYS A 49 22.38 5.61 -1.26
N GLN A 50 22.70 6.88 -1.50
CA GLN A 50 23.85 7.55 -0.87
C GLN A 50 23.75 7.59 0.66
N TRP A 51 22.54 7.71 1.19
CA TRP A 51 22.28 7.70 2.64
C TRP A 51 22.16 6.29 3.23
N GLY A 52 22.37 5.24 2.43
CA GLY A 52 22.37 3.85 2.87
C GLY A 52 20.98 3.26 3.11
N PHE A 53 19.93 3.87 2.54
CA PHE A 53 18.62 3.22 2.45
C PHE A 53 18.65 2.13 1.38
N ASP A 54 17.98 1.01 1.66
CA ASP A 54 17.87 -0.13 0.75
C ASP A 54 16.41 -0.47 0.42
N THR A 55 15.47 0.27 1.02
CA THR A 55 14.03 0.01 0.91
C THR A 55 13.23 1.30 1.02
N VAL A 56 12.16 1.38 0.23
CA VAL A 56 11.09 2.37 0.40
C VAL A 56 9.75 1.66 0.57
N ALA A 57 8.95 2.12 1.52
CA ALA A 57 7.58 1.71 1.71
C ALA A 57 6.65 2.85 1.25
N ILE A 58 5.90 2.58 0.18
CA ILE A 58 5.07 3.58 -0.50
C ILE A 58 3.60 3.22 -0.30
N TRP A 59 2.89 4.05 0.46
CA TRP A 59 1.44 4.01 0.55
C TRP A 59 0.81 4.75 -0.61
N GLY A 60 -0.35 4.27 -1.08
CA GLY A 60 -1.07 4.89 -2.20
C GLY A 60 -0.50 4.56 -3.58
N LEU A 61 0.31 3.50 -3.70
CA LEU A 61 0.83 3.08 -5.01
C LEU A 61 -0.31 2.72 -5.97
N PHE A 62 -1.32 2.00 -5.48
CA PHE A 62 -2.45 1.54 -6.28
C PHE A 62 -3.66 2.47 -6.15
N ILE A 63 -4.30 2.50 -4.97
CA ILE A 63 -5.52 3.27 -4.70
C ILE A 63 -5.40 4.12 -3.43
N SER A 64 -6.30 5.10 -3.29
CA SER A 64 -6.49 5.91 -2.09
C SER A 64 -7.75 5.50 -1.33
N HIS A 65 -8.92 5.62 -1.95
CA HIS A 65 -10.22 5.46 -1.27
C HIS A 65 -10.99 4.19 -1.65
N SER A 66 -10.89 3.78 -2.92
CA SER A 66 -11.75 2.73 -3.46
C SER A 66 -11.00 1.83 -4.42
N TRP A 67 -11.05 0.55 -4.13
CA TRP A 67 -11.04 -0.53 -5.10
C TRP A 67 -12.45 -0.67 -5.68
N GLU A 68 -12.53 -0.83 -6.99
CA GLU A 68 -13.76 -1.21 -7.69
C GLU A 68 -14.08 -2.69 -7.40
N PRO A 69 -15.35 -3.13 -7.44
CA PRO A 69 -15.71 -4.55 -7.34
C PRO A 69 -15.03 -5.41 -8.42
N ASP A 70 -14.69 -4.80 -9.56
CA ASP A 70 -13.76 -5.36 -10.52
C ASP A 70 -12.34 -4.84 -10.23
N ILE A 71 -11.59 -5.62 -9.45
CA ILE A 71 -10.27 -5.22 -8.92
C ILE A 71 -9.29 -4.88 -10.04
N GLU A 72 -9.31 -5.62 -11.15
CA GLU A 72 -8.36 -5.44 -12.26
C GLU A 72 -8.54 -4.09 -12.97
N HIS A 73 -9.75 -3.54 -12.89
CA HIS A 73 -10.15 -2.25 -13.46
C HIS A 73 -10.09 -1.10 -12.46
N SER A 74 -9.67 -1.36 -11.21
CA SER A 74 -9.55 -0.32 -10.17
C SER A 74 -8.48 0.72 -10.45
N ILE A 75 -7.53 0.42 -11.35
CA ILE A 75 -6.52 1.38 -11.82
C ILE A 75 -6.41 1.35 -13.34
N SER A 76 -6.22 2.52 -13.94
CA SER A 76 -6.05 2.65 -15.39
C SER A 76 -4.72 2.04 -15.87
N GLU A 77 -4.68 1.65 -17.14
CA GLU A 77 -3.44 1.19 -17.79
C GLU A 77 -2.31 2.23 -17.75
N GLU A 78 -2.65 3.53 -17.77
CA GLU A 78 -1.69 4.60 -17.57
C GLU A 78 -1.05 4.54 -16.18
N ARG A 79 -1.87 4.33 -15.14
CA ARG A 79 -1.36 4.18 -13.78
C ARG A 79 -0.51 2.93 -13.62
N LYS A 80 -0.91 1.80 -14.22
CA LYS A 80 -0.08 0.57 -14.24
C LYS A 80 1.31 0.85 -14.83
N ARG A 81 1.37 1.49 -16.00
CA ARG A 81 2.65 1.90 -16.63
C ARG A 81 3.48 2.84 -15.74
N ALA A 82 2.84 3.80 -15.10
CA ALA A 82 3.53 4.74 -14.21
C ALA A 82 4.10 4.04 -12.96
N ILE A 83 3.37 3.08 -12.39
CA ILE A 83 3.85 2.22 -11.29
C ILE A 83 5.09 1.43 -11.77
N HIS A 84 5.02 0.76 -12.92
CA HIS A 84 6.17 0.03 -13.46
C HIS A 84 7.41 0.92 -13.62
N LYS A 85 7.25 2.11 -14.22
CA LYS A 85 8.33 3.08 -14.37
C LYS A 85 8.95 3.49 -13.01
N LEU A 86 8.12 3.69 -11.98
CA LEU A 86 8.59 3.99 -10.63
C LEU A 86 9.39 2.82 -10.02
N LEU A 87 8.88 1.59 -10.15
CA LEU A 87 9.55 0.39 -9.63
C LEU A 87 10.88 0.14 -10.34
N GLU A 88 10.94 0.32 -11.65
CA GLU A 88 12.17 0.24 -12.44
C GLU A 88 13.22 1.27 -11.98
N MET A 89 12.81 2.53 -11.75
CA MET A 89 13.70 3.57 -11.23
C MET A 89 14.27 3.22 -9.85
N ALA A 90 13.45 2.65 -8.95
CA ALA A 90 13.89 2.22 -7.63
C ALA A 90 14.90 1.07 -7.73
N HIS A 91 14.58 0.03 -8.51
CA HIS A 91 15.42 -1.14 -8.68
C HIS A 91 16.75 -0.83 -9.36
N ALA A 92 16.78 0.10 -10.31
CA ALA A 92 18.02 0.58 -10.93
C ALA A 92 19.00 1.19 -9.90
N GLN A 93 18.49 1.67 -8.75
CA GLN A 93 19.31 2.16 -7.64
C GLN A 93 19.56 1.10 -6.55
N GLY A 94 19.08 -0.13 -6.72
CA GLY A 94 19.15 -1.18 -5.70
C GLY A 94 18.18 -0.98 -4.53
N ILE A 95 17.17 -0.13 -4.69
CA ILE A 95 16.14 0.14 -3.68
C ILE A 95 14.98 -0.84 -3.85
N ARG A 96 14.66 -1.59 -2.82
CA ARG A 96 13.47 -2.46 -2.77
C ARG A 96 12.22 -1.64 -2.51
N VAL A 97 11.11 -1.99 -3.15
CA VAL A 97 9.84 -1.29 -2.93
C VAL A 97 8.85 -2.19 -2.17
N LEU A 98 8.31 -1.66 -1.08
CA LEU A 98 7.20 -2.23 -0.32
C LEU A 98 5.91 -1.48 -0.68
N GLY A 99 4.93 -2.19 -1.22
CA GLY A 99 3.61 -1.62 -1.51
C GLY A 99 2.75 -1.57 -0.25
N GLY A 100 2.24 -0.40 0.10
CA GLY A 100 1.28 -0.25 1.19
C GLY A 100 -0.07 -0.87 0.85
N LEU A 101 -0.53 -1.84 1.64
CA LEU A 101 -1.66 -2.70 1.29
C LEU A 101 -3.03 -2.13 1.71
N GLY A 102 -3.10 -1.49 2.87
CA GLY A 102 -4.30 -0.75 3.32
C GLY A 102 -5.52 -1.57 3.76
N LEU A 103 -5.49 -2.92 3.72
CA LEU A 103 -6.66 -3.80 3.89
C LEU A 103 -7.58 -3.52 5.09
N TYR A 104 -7.06 -2.93 6.16
CA TYR A 104 -7.76 -2.77 7.43
C TYR A 104 -8.05 -1.31 7.77
N SER A 105 -7.60 -0.40 6.91
CA SER A 105 -7.52 1.02 7.21
C SER A 105 -8.13 1.89 6.11
N TRP A 106 -8.17 1.44 4.85
CA TRP A 106 -8.84 2.15 3.76
C TRP A 106 -9.05 1.29 2.50
N GLY A 107 -9.65 1.91 1.48
CA GLY A 107 -9.60 1.41 0.12
C GLY A 107 -10.84 0.67 -0.32
N PHE A 108 -11.86 0.55 0.54
CA PHE A 108 -13.02 -0.29 0.26
C PHE A 108 -14.33 0.48 0.22
N GLU A 109 -14.29 1.82 0.07
CA GLU A 109 -15.51 2.65 0.05
C GLU A 109 -16.51 2.13 -0.99
N GLU A 110 -16.05 1.86 -2.22
CA GLU A 110 -16.92 1.39 -3.30
C GLU A 110 -17.39 -0.07 -3.14
N ILE A 111 -16.50 -0.99 -2.76
CA ILE A 111 -16.90 -2.38 -2.49
C ILE A 111 -17.92 -2.44 -1.36
N ILE A 112 -17.76 -1.66 -0.28
CA ILE A 112 -18.71 -1.63 0.84
C ILE A 112 -20.03 -0.99 0.42
N ARG A 113 -20.00 0.01 -0.47
CA ARG A 113 -21.21 0.60 -1.04
C ARG A 113 -22.06 -0.43 -1.79
N VAL A 114 -21.42 -1.34 -2.53
CA VAL A 114 -22.10 -2.40 -3.31
C VAL A 114 -22.40 -3.65 -2.46
N HIS A 115 -21.52 -3.96 -1.50
CA HIS A 115 -21.55 -5.15 -0.64
C HIS A 115 -21.48 -4.74 0.85
N PRO A 116 -22.51 -4.10 1.43
CA PRO A 116 -22.45 -3.59 2.80
C PRO A 116 -22.20 -4.69 3.85
N GLU A 117 -22.51 -5.95 3.55
CA GLU A 117 -22.28 -7.11 4.41
C GLU A 117 -20.79 -7.38 4.72
N VAL A 118 -19.87 -6.81 3.93
CA VAL A 118 -18.41 -6.94 4.16
C VAL A 118 -17.89 -5.95 5.21
N ALA A 119 -18.74 -5.02 5.66
CA ALA A 119 -18.44 -4.08 6.71
C ALA A 119 -19.06 -4.52 8.06
N ARG A 120 -18.48 -4.06 9.17
CA ARG A 120 -19.10 -4.13 10.51
C ARG A 120 -19.20 -2.74 11.12
N ASP A 121 -20.38 -2.32 11.52
CA ASP A 121 -20.64 -1.02 12.17
C ASP A 121 -20.23 -1.01 13.66
N GLU A 122 -18.95 -1.29 13.91
CA GLU A 122 -18.36 -1.27 15.26
C GLU A 122 -17.40 -0.06 15.45
N GLY A 123 -17.30 0.81 14.42
CA GLY A 123 -16.36 1.92 14.36
C GLY A 123 -14.88 1.49 14.34
N ARG A 124 -13.99 2.34 13.80
CA ARG A 124 -12.53 2.08 13.77
C ARG A 124 -11.70 3.32 13.49
N PHE A 125 -10.41 3.24 13.79
CA PHE A 125 -9.45 4.26 13.39
C PHE A 125 -9.04 4.09 11.91
N CYS A 126 -9.36 5.09 11.10
CA CYS A 126 -8.98 5.21 9.70
C CYS A 126 -8.46 6.62 9.45
N TRP A 127 -7.41 6.77 8.63
CA TRP A 127 -6.88 8.11 8.29
C TRP A 127 -6.46 8.97 9.51
N GLY A 128 -6.07 8.32 10.62
CA GLY A 128 -5.73 9.01 11.86
C GLY A 128 -6.91 9.51 12.68
N SER A 129 -8.15 9.17 12.31
CA SER A 129 -9.39 9.56 13.01
C SER A 129 -10.26 8.35 13.30
N PHE A 130 -11.07 8.39 14.36
CA PHE A 130 -12.10 7.40 14.59
C PHE A 130 -13.30 7.66 13.67
N VAL A 131 -13.72 6.65 12.91
CA VAL A 131 -14.87 6.69 12.01
C VAL A 131 -15.92 5.73 12.58
N ALA A 132 -17.10 6.27 12.91
CA ALA A 132 -18.16 5.52 13.59
C ALA A 132 -18.80 4.45 12.70
N ASN A 133 -18.89 4.72 11.39
CA ASN A 133 -19.35 3.78 10.38
C ASN A 133 -18.16 3.18 9.61
N ASN A 134 -18.23 1.88 9.33
CA ASN A 134 -17.11 1.16 8.75
C ASN A 134 -16.99 1.30 7.23
N GLY A 135 -17.55 2.35 6.65
CA GLY A 135 -17.70 2.53 5.20
C GLY A 135 -16.41 2.65 4.39
N VAL A 136 -15.23 2.45 4.99
CA VAL A 136 -13.92 2.68 4.36
C VAL A 136 -13.01 1.45 4.38
N ALA A 137 -13.28 0.45 5.23
CA ALA A 137 -12.45 -0.73 5.39
C ALA A 137 -13.30 -1.97 5.70
N MET A 138 -12.88 -3.15 5.27
CA MET A 138 -13.68 -4.37 5.48
C MET A 138 -13.36 -5.05 6.82
N CYS A 139 -14.24 -5.92 7.30
CA CYS A 139 -13.97 -6.72 8.50
C CYS A 139 -13.29 -8.05 8.15
N TYR A 140 -11.98 -8.16 8.43
CA TYR A 140 -11.20 -9.36 8.14
C TYR A 140 -11.72 -10.66 8.79
N ASN A 141 -12.47 -10.55 9.89
CA ASN A 141 -13.01 -11.71 10.58
C ASN A 141 -14.21 -12.35 9.85
N THR A 142 -14.61 -11.83 8.69
CA THR A 142 -15.68 -12.42 7.88
C THR A 142 -15.11 -13.11 6.64
N GLU A 143 -15.68 -14.26 6.27
CA GLU A 143 -15.29 -14.97 5.05
C GLU A 143 -15.57 -14.13 3.80
N HIS A 144 -16.65 -13.35 3.80
CA HIS A 144 -16.98 -12.44 2.71
C HIS A 144 -15.89 -11.38 2.47
N SER A 145 -15.37 -10.73 3.52
CA SER A 145 -14.27 -9.77 3.36
C SER A 145 -12.97 -10.41 2.91
N LYS A 146 -12.66 -11.64 3.37
CA LYS A 146 -11.42 -12.34 2.98
C LYS A 146 -11.34 -12.58 1.48
N VAL A 147 -12.47 -12.84 0.82
CA VAL A 147 -12.53 -12.99 -0.66
C VAL A 147 -12.04 -11.73 -1.35
N TRP A 148 -12.55 -10.56 -0.95
CA TRP A 148 -12.17 -9.27 -1.53
C TRP A 148 -10.71 -8.91 -1.26
N GLN A 149 -10.25 -9.13 -0.02
CA GLN A 149 -8.85 -8.87 0.34
C GLN A 149 -7.88 -9.75 -0.43
N ARG A 150 -8.23 -11.02 -0.67
CA ARG A 150 -7.43 -11.93 -1.49
C ARG A 150 -7.32 -11.44 -2.93
N LYS A 151 -8.42 -11.03 -3.55
CA LYS A 151 -8.38 -10.46 -4.91
C LYS A 151 -7.44 -9.25 -5.01
N VAL A 152 -7.47 -8.34 -4.02
CA VAL A 152 -6.55 -7.19 -3.96
C VAL A 152 -5.09 -7.64 -3.85
N ILE A 153 -4.79 -8.59 -2.97
CA ILE A 153 -3.43 -9.12 -2.79
C ILE A 153 -2.94 -9.79 -4.08
N ASP A 154 -3.78 -10.61 -4.71
CA ASP A 154 -3.43 -11.34 -5.93
C ASP A 154 -3.12 -10.36 -7.07
N PHE A 155 -3.98 -9.35 -7.27
CA PHE A 155 -3.75 -8.28 -8.25
C PHE A 155 -2.46 -7.49 -7.99
N MET A 156 -2.22 -7.06 -6.74
CA MET A 156 -0.98 -6.34 -6.40
C MET A 156 0.27 -7.23 -6.55
N GLY A 157 0.11 -8.55 -6.43
CA GLY A 157 1.18 -9.54 -6.62
C GLY A 157 1.68 -9.67 -8.05
N GLU A 158 0.96 -9.13 -9.04
CA GLU A 158 1.39 -9.07 -10.44
C GLU A 158 2.51 -8.05 -10.68
N PHE A 159 2.69 -7.12 -9.75
CA PHE A 159 3.70 -6.07 -9.84
C PHE A 159 5.01 -6.54 -9.20
N PRO A 160 6.18 -6.07 -9.69
CA PRO A 160 7.48 -6.47 -9.16
C PRO A 160 7.79 -5.80 -7.81
N LEU A 161 6.97 -6.03 -6.80
CA LEU A 161 7.17 -5.56 -5.43
C LEU A 161 7.99 -6.57 -4.63
N MET A 162 8.82 -6.09 -3.71
CA MET A 162 9.56 -6.95 -2.78
C MET A 162 8.62 -7.64 -1.77
N ALA A 163 7.63 -6.88 -1.29
CA ALA A 163 6.68 -7.30 -0.28
C ALA A 163 5.53 -6.28 -0.18
N LEU A 164 4.43 -6.72 0.42
CA LEU A 164 3.30 -5.90 0.81
C LEU A 164 3.44 -5.53 2.29
N ARG A 165 3.27 -4.26 2.62
CA ARG A 165 3.31 -3.76 4.00
C ARG A 165 1.89 -3.66 4.55
N TYR A 166 1.68 -4.31 5.69
CA TYR A 166 0.42 -4.30 6.42
C TYR A 166 0.60 -3.55 7.75
N SER A 167 -0.37 -2.69 8.09
CA SER A 167 -0.43 -1.99 9.39
C SER A 167 -1.68 -2.42 10.15
N PRO A 168 -1.57 -3.29 11.17
CA PRO A 168 -2.70 -3.68 11.99
C PRO A 168 -3.08 -2.60 13.00
N PRO A 169 -4.37 -2.49 13.37
CA PRO A 169 -4.84 -1.44 14.27
C PRO A 169 -4.36 -1.56 15.73
N ILE A 170 -3.80 -2.71 16.15
CA ILE A 170 -3.57 -2.97 17.60
C ILE A 170 -2.15 -3.49 17.94
N ARG A 171 -1.33 -3.96 16.99
CA ARG A 171 0.06 -4.42 17.28
C ARG A 171 0.97 -4.39 16.05
N GLY A 172 1.84 -3.38 15.93
CA GLY A 172 3.06 -3.39 15.11
C GLY A 172 2.94 -3.72 13.61
N ASP A 173 3.71 -3.06 12.76
CA ASP A 173 3.66 -3.34 11.32
C ASP A 173 4.15 -4.76 10.96
N VAL A 174 3.44 -5.44 10.05
CA VAL A 174 3.79 -6.78 9.55
C VAL A 174 4.11 -6.72 8.06
N LEU A 175 5.22 -7.35 7.67
CA LEU A 175 5.65 -7.47 6.26
C LEU A 175 5.23 -8.81 5.69
N VAL A 176 4.56 -8.79 4.53
CA VAL A 176 4.20 -10.00 3.77
C VAL A 176 5.05 -10.04 2.50
N SER A 177 5.98 -11.00 2.41
CA SER A 177 6.83 -11.18 1.22
C SER A 177 6.06 -11.79 0.06
N THR A 178 6.16 -11.17 -1.12
CA THR A 178 5.58 -11.66 -2.39
C THR A 178 6.28 -12.94 -2.86
N ALA A 179 7.53 -13.17 -2.45
CA ALA A 179 8.34 -14.32 -2.88
C ALA A 179 8.04 -15.64 -2.14
N LYS A 180 7.45 -15.61 -0.93
CA LYS A 180 7.04 -16.82 -0.18
C LYS A 180 5.54 -17.00 -0.24
N ARG A 181 5.11 -17.47 -1.42
CA ARG A 181 3.75 -17.89 -1.76
C ARG A 181 3.16 -18.77 -0.62
N TRP A 182 2.20 -18.21 0.11
CA TRP A 182 1.04 -18.88 0.72
C TRP A 182 1.16 -19.79 1.96
N GLU A 183 2.26 -20.45 2.30
CA GLU A 183 2.24 -21.44 3.42
C GLU A 183 2.03 -20.85 4.83
N ARG A 184 2.33 -19.55 5.04
CA ARG A 184 2.19 -18.92 6.37
C ARG A 184 0.80 -18.36 6.67
N TRP A 185 -0.05 -18.16 5.66
CA TRP A 185 -1.38 -17.56 5.87
C TRP A 185 -2.45 -18.60 6.23
N SER A 186 -2.31 -19.85 5.76
CA SER A 186 -3.21 -20.95 6.12
C SER A 186 -2.99 -21.49 7.55
N THR A 187 -1.90 -21.10 8.21
CA THR A 187 -1.50 -21.56 9.55
C THR A 187 -1.83 -20.57 10.66
N MET A 188 -2.23 -19.34 10.35
CA MET A 188 -2.84 -18.43 11.32
C MET A 188 -4.33 -18.77 11.49
N ARG A 189 -4.59 -19.83 12.24
CA ARG A 189 -5.91 -20.15 12.82
C ARG A 189 -6.25 -19.15 13.94
N PRO A 190 -7.55 -18.94 14.23
CA PRO A 190 -8.09 -17.72 14.86
C PRO A 190 -7.49 -17.33 16.20
#